data_AF-A0A2L0CK34-F1
#
_entry.id   AF-A0A2L0CK34-F1
#
_cell.length_a   1.000
_cell.length_b   1.000
_cell.length_c   1.000
_cell.angle_alpha   90.00
_cell.angle_beta   90.00
_cell.angle_gamma   90.00
#
_symmetry.space_group_name_H-M   'P 1'
#
loop_
_entity.id
_entity.type
_entity.pdbx_description
1 polymer ?
#
loop_
_entity_poly.entity_id
_entity_poly.type
_entity_poly.pdbx_seq_one_letter_code
_entity_poly.pdbx_strand_id
1 'polypeptide(L)'
;RRNLFSTLSELISLNIVPIINTNDAVEPPPQSDEPVGGKPGRKGLSLKDNDSLAAMLAAEVQADLLILMSDVDGIYNKPPWEPGARFLDTFTSDLRNTIKYGQKSKVG
;
A
#
# COMPACT_ATOMS: atom_id res chain seq x y z
N ARG A 1 -0.85 17.26 4.32
CA ARG A 1 -0.22 17.25 2.98
C ARG A 1 0.99 18.17 2.96
N ARG A 2 0.84 19.50 2.85
CA ARG A 2 1.99 20.45 2.86
C ARG A 2 3.01 20.24 3.99
N ASN A 3 2.57 20.12 5.25
CA ASN A 3 3.50 19.97 6.39
C ASN A 3 4.35 18.69 6.30
N LEU A 4 3.74 17.56 5.92
CA LEU A 4 4.44 16.29 5.75
C LEU A 4 5.54 16.39 4.68
N PHE A 5 5.17 16.93 3.52
CA PHE A 5 6.11 17.11 2.40
C PHE A 5 7.28 18.03 2.79
N SER A 6 6.99 19.19 3.41
CA SER A 6 8.02 20.13 3.84
C SER A 6 8.96 19.51 4.87
N THR A 7 8.45 18.79 5.87
CA THR A 7 9.28 18.13 6.87
C THR A 7 10.19 17.07 6.25
N LEU A 8 9.66 16.21 5.37
CA LEU A 8 10.46 15.17 4.73
C LEU A 8 11.53 15.73 3.80
N SER A 9 11.17 16.75 3.01
CA SER A 9 12.11 17.41 2.11
C SER A 9 13.28 18.04 2.88
N GLU A 10 13.01 18.64 4.04
CA GLU A 10 14.04 19.24 4.90
C GLU A 10 14.91 18.18 5.58
N LEU A 11 14.34 17.08 6.07
CA LEU A 11 15.13 15.99 6.62
C LEU A 11 16.10 15.42 5.57
N ILE A 12 15.61 15.19 4.36
CA ILE A 12 16.41 14.68 3.26
C ILE A 12 17.49 15.70 2.84
N SER A 13 17.18 17.00 2.80
CA SER A 13 18.16 18.06 2.48
C SER A 13 19.31 18.14 3.51
N LEU A 14 19.03 17.72 4.75
CA LEU A 14 20.00 17.58 5.84
C LEU A 14 20.72 16.23 5.87
N ASN A 15 20.57 15.38 4.84
CA ASN A 15 21.09 14.00 4.77
C ASN A 15 20.58 13.09 5.90
N ILE A 16 19.38 13.35 6.44
CA ILE A 16 18.73 12.49 7.42
C ILE A 16 17.85 11.48 6.67
N VAL A 17 17.91 10.21 7.10
CA VAL A 17 17.03 9.15 6.59
C VAL A 17 15.74 9.11 7.42
N PRO A 18 14.58 9.54 6.89
CA PRO A 18 13.32 9.52 7.64
C PRO A 18 12.79 8.08 7.79
N ILE A 19 12.43 7.70 9.02
CA ILE A 19 11.77 6.43 9.31
C ILE A 19 10.31 6.72 9.64
N ILE A 20 9.39 6.22 8.82
CA ILE A 20 7.96 6.49 8.92
C ILE A 20 7.24 5.20 9.28
N ASN A 21 6.26 5.29 10.18
CA ASN A 21 5.34 4.20 10.49
C ASN A 21 3.94 4.77 10.73
N THR A 22 2.95 3.89 10.67
CA THR A 22 1.59 4.20 11.10
C THR A 22 1.57 4.51 12.60
N ASN A 23 0.73 5.47 13.01
CA ASN A 23 0.56 5.79 14.42
C ASN A 23 -0.60 4.96 14.98
N ASP A 24 -0.31 3.70 15.28
CA ASP A 24 -1.30 2.68 15.71
C ASP A 24 -2.07 3.05 17.00
N ALA A 25 -1.62 4.06 17.75
CA ALA A 25 -2.26 4.51 18.98
C ALA A 25 -3.49 5.41 18.76
N VAL A 26 -3.66 5.99 17.57
CA VAL A 26 -4.74 6.94 17.23
C VAL A 26 -5.57 6.51 16.02
N GLU A 27 -5.25 5.37 15.42
CA GLU A 27 -6.11 4.79 14.39
C GLU A 27 -7.44 4.34 15.04
N PRO A 28 -8.59 4.89 14.61
CA PRO A 28 -9.87 4.41 15.11
C PRO A 28 -10.00 2.93 14.74
N PRO A 29 -10.44 2.07 15.68
CA PRO A 29 -10.58 0.65 15.39
C PRO A 29 -11.47 0.47 14.15
N PRO A 30 -11.17 -0.53 13.31
CA PRO A 30 -11.96 -0.80 12.12
C PRO A 30 -13.43 -0.91 12.52
N GLN A 31 -14.27 -0.04 11.98
CA GLN A 31 -15.72 -0.22 12.08
C GLN A 31 -16.05 -1.54 11.39
N SER A 32 -16.24 -2.58 12.21
CA SER A 32 -16.86 -3.83 11.80
C SER A 32 -18.27 -3.53 11.33
N ASP A 33 -18.55 -3.85 10.07
CA ASP A 33 -19.82 -4.37 9.58
C ASP A 33 -21.12 -3.78 10.17
N GLU A 34 -21.29 -2.46 10.16
CA GLU A 34 -22.60 -1.84 10.34
C GLU A 34 -23.06 -1.17 9.04
N PRO A 35 -24.22 -1.54 8.46
CA PRO A 35 -24.82 -0.82 7.35
C PRO A 35 -25.40 0.49 7.89
N VAL A 36 -24.53 1.48 8.11
CA VAL A 36 -24.97 2.76 8.67
C VAL A 36 -25.57 3.63 7.57
N GLY A 37 -26.89 3.66 7.52
CA GLY A 37 -27.64 4.79 7.02
C GLY A 37 -27.24 6.04 7.82
N GLY A 38 -26.34 6.86 7.26
CA GLY A 38 -25.91 8.09 7.93
C GLY A 38 -24.73 8.78 7.25
N LYS A 39 -25.05 9.74 6.37
CA LYS A 39 -24.20 10.79 5.75
C LYS A 39 -23.05 10.31 4.83
N PRO A 40 -23.09 10.65 3.52
CA PRO A 40 -21.97 10.44 2.62
C PRO A 40 -20.95 11.57 2.86
N GLY A 41 -19.71 11.27 3.21
CA GLY A 41 -18.71 12.35 3.20
C GLY A 41 -17.35 12.10 3.80
N ARG A 42 -17.16 11.06 4.61
CA ARG A 42 -15.82 10.72 5.10
C ARG A 42 -15.59 9.23 4.98
N LYS A 43 -15.22 8.80 3.76
CA LYS A 43 -14.34 7.64 3.62
C LYS A 43 -13.04 8.04 4.31
N GLY A 44 -12.93 7.77 5.62
CA GLY A 44 -11.63 7.68 6.26
C GLY A 44 -10.85 6.67 5.44
N LEU A 45 -9.76 7.11 4.83
CA LEU A 45 -8.79 6.21 4.24
C LEU A 45 -8.38 5.29 5.39
N SER A 46 -8.83 4.04 5.35
CA SER A 46 -8.35 3.02 6.29
C SER A 46 -6.90 2.75 5.85
N LEU A 47 -5.96 3.57 6.34
CA LEU A 47 -4.51 3.43 6.19
C LEU A 47 -4.01 2.22 7.02
N LYS A 48 -4.72 1.10 6.91
CA LYS A 48 -4.61 -0.02 7.83
C LYS A 48 -3.39 -0.90 7.56
N ASP A 49 -2.67 -0.63 6.47
CA ASP A 49 -1.41 -1.29 6.12
C ASP A 49 -0.33 -0.28 5.72
N ASN A 50 0.91 -0.63 6.06
CA ASN A 50 2.07 0.19 5.72
C ASN A 50 2.31 0.27 4.20
N ASP A 51 1.77 -0.66 3.41
CA ASP A 51 1.84 -0.65 1.95
C ASP A 51 1.07 0.54 1.37
N SER A 52 -0.17 0.76 1.83
CA SER A 52 -0.98 1.91 1.42
C SER A 52 -0.37 3.21 1.91
N LEU A 53 0.16 3.25 3.15
CA LEU A 53 0.87 4.40 3.67
C LEU A 53 2.10 4.73 2.80
N ALA A 54 2.92 3.74 2.47
CA ALA A 54 4.11 3.91 1.65
C ALA A 54 3.76 4.35 0.23
N ALA A 55 2.72 3.77 -0.39
CA ALA A 55 2.23 4.19 -1.70
C ALA A 55 1.73 5.64 -1.73
N MET A 56 0.94 6.03 -0.72
CA MET A 56 0.47 7.41 -0.58
C MET A 56 1.64 8.37 -0.34
N LEU A 57 2.59 7.98 0.50
CA LEU A 57 3.76 8.79 0.80
C LEU A 57 4.63 9.01 -0.43
N ALA A 58 4.95 7.93 -1.16
CA ALA A 58 5.71 7.97 -2.41
C ALA A 58 5.06 8.90 -3.44
N ALA A 59 3.73 8.82 -3.59
CA ALA A 59 3.00 9.71 -4.49
C ALA A 59 3.03 11.18 -4.03
N GLU A 60 2.94 11.44 -2.72
CA GLU A 60 2.94 12.80 -2.16
C GLU A 60 4.33 13.45 -2.21
N VAL A 61 5.41 12.69 -2.01
CA VAL A 61 6.79 13.18 -2.13
C VAL A 61 7.35 13.11 -3.55
N GLN A 62 6.56 12.63 -4.51
CA GLN A 62 6.97 12.44 -5.91
C GLN A 62 8.23 11.55 -6.04
N ALA A 63 8.27 10.45 -5.29
CA ALA A 63 9.36 9.49 -5.37
C ALA A 63 9.42 8.83 -6.76
N ASP A 64 10.63 8.63 -7.29
CA ASP A 64 10.83 7.92 -8.55
C ASP A 64 10.53 6.42 -8.45
N LEU A 65 10.71 5.84 -7.25
CA LEU A 65 10.56 4.41 -7.02
C LEU A 65 10.06 4.13 -5.59
N LEU A 66 9.08 3.25 -5.47
CA LEU A 66 8.67 2.61 -4.22
C LEU A 66 9.09 1.14 -4.27
N ILE A 67 9.89 0.72 -3.30
CA ILE A 67 10.30 -0.68 -3.14
C ILE A 67 9.54 -1.26 -1.95
N LEU A 68 8.71 -2.27 -2.20
CA LEU A 68 8.05 -3.05 -1.15
C LEU A 68 8.85 -4.33 -0.92
N MET A 69 9.31 -4.52 0.31
CA MET A 69 10.01 -5.75 0.72
C MET A 69 8.98 -6.73 1.31
N SER A 70 9.01 -7.97 0.83
CA SER A 70 8.10 -9.03 1.27
C SER A 70 8.87 -10.32 1.51
N ASP A 71 8.26 -11.24 2.25
CA ASP A 71 8.74 -12.60 2.50
C ASP A 71 8.38 -13.58 1.38
N VAL A 72 7.64 -13.11 0.36
CA VAL A 72 7.44 -13.83 -0.90
C VAL A 72 8.33 -13.27 -2.01
N ASP A 73 8.72 -14.12 -2.95
CA ASP A 73 9.62 -13.74 -4.05
C ASP A 73 9.03 -12.69 -4.99
N GLY A 74 7.70 -12.54 -5.01
CA GLY A 74 6.99 -11.57 -5.84
C GLY A 74 5.59 -12.02 -6.24
N ILE A 75 5.07 -11.41 -7.30
CA ILE A 75 3.69 -11.61 -7.75
C ILE A 75 3.65 -12.67 -8.85
N TYR A 76 2.68 -13.59 -8.74
CA TYR A 76 2.41 -14.63 -9.73
C TYR A 76 1.04 -14.40 -10.38
N ASN A 77 0.85 -14.91 -11.61
CA ASN A 77 -0.43 -14.79 -12.33
C ASN A 77 -1.57 -15.65 -11.77
N LYS A 78 -1.24 -16.61 -10.90
CA LYS A 78 -2.14 -17.49 -10.13
C LYS A 78 -1.35 -17.98 -8.90
N PRO A 79 -1.97 -18.71 -7.96
CA PRO A 79 -1.24 -19.24 -6.81
C PRO A 79 -0.01 -20.08 -7.23
N PRO A 80 1.17 -19.85 -6.63
CA PRO A 80 2.43 -20.44 -7.12
C PRO A 80 2.48 -21.98 -7.03
N TRP A 81 1.63 -22.59 -6.21
CA TRP A 81 1.50 -24.05 -6.08
C TRP A 81 0.63 -24.70 -7.18
N GLU A 82 -0.07 -23.91 -8.00
CA GLU A 82 -0.92 -24.44 -9.07
C GLU A 82 -0.13 -24.72 -10.36
N PRO A 83 -0.44 -25.80 -11.10
CA PRO A 83 0.17 -26.06 -12.39
C PRO A 83 0.05 -24.88 -13.37
N GLY A 84 1.17 -24.52 -13.98
CA GLY A 84 1.26 -23.41 -14.92
C GLY A 84 1.23 -22.02 -14.29
N ALA A 85 1.46 -21.89 -12.98
CA ALA A 85 1.79 -20.61 -12.37
C ALA A 85 3.07 -20.01 -12.97
N ARG A 86 3.06 -18.70 -13.18
CA ARG A 86 4.20 -17.96 -13.74
C ARG A 86 4.44 -16.70 -12.92
N PHE A 87 5.71 -16.45 -12.63
CA PHE A 87 6.17 -15.20 -12.02
C PHE A 87 5.90 -14.03 -12.97
N LEU A 88 5.48 -12.90 -12.42
CA LEU A 88 5.27 -11.66 -13.16
C LEU A 88 6.48 -10.75 -12.91
N ASP A 89 7.41 -10.72 -13.87
CA ASP A 89 8.57 -9.82 -13.85
C ASP A 89 8.15 -8.34 -13.99
N THR A 90 7.12 -8.08 -14.80
CA THR A 90 6.61 -6.73 -15.07
C THR A 90 5.10 -6.74 -15.13
N PHE A 91 4.46 -5.74 -14.51
CA PHE A 91 3.03 -5.49 -14.65
C PHE A 91 2.78 -4.04 -15.06
N THR A 92 1.88 -3.86 -16.04
CA THR A 92 1.36 -2.56 -16.45
C THR A 92 -0.17 -2.58 -16.46
N SER A 93 -0.79 -1.41 -16.37
CA SER A 93 -2.26 -1.29 -16.33
C SER A 93 -2.97 -1.93 -17.53
N ASP A 94 -2.30 -2.06 -18.68
CA ASP A 94 -2.86 -2.70 -19.87
C ASP A 94 -3.09 -4.21 -19.67
N LEU A 95 -2.35 -4.83 -18.76
CA LEU A 95 -2.44 -6.25 -18.43
C LEU A 95 -3.52 -6.56 -17.39
N ARG A 96 -4.26 -5.55 -16.91
CA ARG A 96 -5.25 -5.69 -15.83
C ARG A 96 -6.30 -6.78 -16.08
N ASN A 97 -6.70 -6.97 -17.34
CA ASN A 97 -7.72 -7.96 -17.71
C ASN A 97 -7.18 -9.40 -17.77
N THR A 98 -5.87 -9.58 -17.69
CA THR A 98 -5.22 -10.91 -17.75
C THR A 98 -4.97 -11.52 -16.38
N ILE A 99 -5.11 -10.74 -15.31
CA ILE A 99 -4.86 -11.16 -13.93
C ILE A 99 -6.19 -11.43 -13.23
N LYS A 100 -6.26 -12.55 -12.53
CA LYS A 100 -7.34 -12.84 -11.59
C LYS A 100 -6.85 -12.60 -10.18
N TYR A 101 -7.51 -11.70 -9.46
CA TYR A 101 -7.26 -11.50 -8.04
C TYR A 101 -7.88 -12.68 -7.26
N GLY A 102 -7.02 -13.44 -6.59
CA GLY A 102 -7.43 -14.53 -5.70
C GLY A 102 -7.83 -14.03 -4.30
N GLN A 103 -8.11 -14.96 -3.40
CA GLN A 103 -8.25 -14.64 -1.97
C GLN A 103 -6.87 -14.35 -1.36
N LYS A 104 -6.87 -13.56 -0.28
CA LYS A 104 -5.67 -13.22 0.50
C LYS A 104 -4.90 -14.49 0.87
N SER A 105 -3.59 -14.53 0.62
CA SER A 105 -2.78 -15.69 0.95
C SER A 105 -2.57 -15.76 2.46
N LYS A 106 -2.21 -16.96 2.97
CA LYS A 106 -1.81 -17.12 4.38
C LYS A 106 -0.55 -16.33 4.73
N VAL A 107 0.24 -15.97 3.72
CA VAL A 107 1.51 -15.24 3.87
C VAL A 107 1.40 -13.76 3.48
N GLY A 108 0.24 -13.30 2.98
CA GLY A 108 0.10 -11.94 2.43
C GLY A 108 -1.18 -11.77 1.63
#